data_AF-A0A235H7B1-F1
#
_entry.id   AF-A0A235H7B1-F1
#
_cell.length_a   1.000
_cell.length_b   1.000
_cell.length_c   1.000
_cell.angle_alpha   90.00
_cell.angle_beta   90.00
_cell.angle_gamma   90.00
#
_symmetry.space_group_name_H-M   'P 1'
#
loop_
_entity.id
_entity.type
_entity.pdbx_description
1 polymer ?
#
loop_
_entity_poly.entity_id
_entity_poly.type
_entity_poly.pdbx_seq_one_letter_code
_entity_poly.pdbx_strand_id
1 'polypeptide(L)' 'MADVVNLNRFRKMRQKEEREKTADENRVRFGRTKAEKLRDRQEAERRRADLDGKRVEGKTVDGKTVDGKTVDE' A
#
# COMPACT_ATOMS: atom_id res chain seq x y z
N MET A 1 6.44 51.51 -17.11
CA MET A 1 5.40 50.45 -17.18
C MET A 1 5.86 49.35 -16.23
N ALA A 2 5.17 49.13 -15.12
CA ALA A 2 5.62 48.19 -14.08
C ALA A 2 4.97 46.82 -14.31
N ASP A 3 5.79 45.77 -14.39
CA ASP A 3 5.30 44.40 -14.49
C ASP A 3 4.65 43.97 -13.16
N VAL A 4 3.33 43.79 -13.17
CA VAL A 4 2.58 43.29 -12.03
C VAL A 4 2.80 41.78 -11.92
N VAL A 5 3.78 41.38 -11.12
CA VAL A 5 4.05 39.96 -10.86
C VAL A 5 3.06 39.39 -9.85
N ASN A 6 2.37 38.32 -10.23
CA ASN A 6 1.43 37.64 -9.33
C ASN A 6 2.19 36.74 -8.34
N LEU A 7 2.38 37.23 -7.12
CA LEU A 7 3.05 36.49 -6.03
C LEU A 7 2.39 35.15 -5.70
N ASN A 8 1.06 35.02 -5.87
CA ASN A 8 0.37 33.76 -5.59
C ASN A 8 0.78 32.66 -6.57
N ARG A 9 0.96 32.99 -7.85
CA ARG A 9 1.46 32.04 -8.85
C ARG A 9 2.88 31.61 -8.51
N PHE A 10 3.75 32.55 -8.16
CA PHE A 10 5.13 32.26 -7.76
C PHE A 10 5.18 31.31 -6.54
N ARG A 11 4.42 31.61 -5.49
CA ARG A 11 4.32 30.75 -4.29
C ARG A 11 3.83 29.34 -4.64
N LYS A 12 2.82 29.22 -5.50
CA LYS A 12 2.30 27.92 -5.95
C LYS A 12 3.33 27.12 -6.75
N MET A 13 4.09 27.78 -7.62
CA MET A 13 5.18 27.11 -8.37
C MET A 13 6.23 26.57 -7.41
N ARG A 14 6.70 27.39 -6.46
CA ARG A 14 7.67 26.96 -5.43
C ARG A 14 7.19 25.77 -4.62
N GLN A 15 5.94 25.79 -4.17
CA GLN A 15 5.35 24.65 -3.45
C GLN A 15 5.28 23.38 -4.31
N LYS A 16 5.02 23.52 -5.62
CA LYS A 16 5.01 22.38 -6.54
C LYS A 16 6.42 21.78 -6.69
N GLU A 17 7.43 22.62 -6.87
CA GLU A 17 8.84 22.19 -6.94
C GLU A 17 9.29 21.47 -5.67
N GLU A 18 8.94 21.98 -4.48
CA GLU A 18 9.27 21.34 -3.21
C GLU A 18 8.58 19.98 -3.05
N ARG A 19 7.32 19.86 -3.50
CA ARG A 19 6.59 18.58 -3.51
C ARG A 19 7.21 17.58 -4.49
N GLU A 20 7.71 18.03 -5.63
CA GLU A 20 8.41 17.17 -6.60
C GLU A 20 9.74 16.68 -6.03
N LYS A 21 10.56 17.57 -5.46
CA LYS A 21 11.82 17.20 -4.80
C LYS A 21 11.63 16.19 -3.67
N THR A 22 10.65 16.43 -2.80
CA THR A 22 10.33 15.48 -1.72
C THR A 22 9.80 14.16 -2.27
N ALA A 23 9.06 14.16 -3.38
CA ALA A 23 8.64 12.93 -4.04
C ALA A 23 9.84 12.15 -4.61
N ASP A 24 10.81 12.83 -5.22
CA ASP A 24 12.04 12.22 -5.74
C ASP A 24 12.89 11.65 -4.61
N GLU A 25 13.09 12.40 -3.52
CA GLU A 25 13.77 11.90 -2.31
C GLU A 25 13.08 10.66 -1.75
N ASN A 26 11.75 10.64 -1.71
CA ASN A 26 11.00 9.49 -1.24
C ASN A 26 11.13 8.28 -2.18
N ARG A 27 11.21 8.49 -3.50
CA ARG A 27 11.48 7.41 -4.48
C ARG A 27 12.87 6.82 -4.25
N VAL A 28 13.88 7.64 -4.03
CA VAL A 28 15.25 7.19 -3.74
C VAL A 28 15.33 6.47 -2.39
N ARG A 29 14.78 7.07 -1.32
CA ARG A 29 14.88 6.54 0.05
C ARG A 29 14.12 5.25 0.24
N PHE A 30 12.90 5.16 -0.31
CA PHE A 30 12.01 4.02 -0.03
C PHE A 30 11.93 3.04 -1.18
N GLY A 31 12.45 3.38 -2.37
CA GLY A 31 12.44 2.52 -3.57
C GLY A 31 11.05 2.25 -4.16
N ARG A 32 9.97 2.51 -3.41
CA ARG A 32 8.58 2.29 -3.82
C ARG A 32 7.76 3.56 -3.63
N THR A 33 7.02 3.90 -4.67
CA THR A 33 6.02 4.96 -4.68
C THR A 33 4.80 4.60 -3.82
N LYS A 34 4.02 5.62 -3.42
CA LYS A 34 2.74 5.39 -2.73
C LYS A 34 1.77 4.53 -3.55
N ALA A 35 1.79 4.68 -4.88
CA ALA A 35 0.93 3.91 -5.78
C ALA A 35 1.30 2.42 -5.81
N GLU A 36 2.59 2.10 -5.80
CA GLU A 36 3.06 0.71 -5.70
C GLU A 36 2.72 0.10 -4.35
N LYS A 37 2.96 0.82 -3.24
CA LYS A 37 2.56 0.35 -1.91
C LYS A 37 1.05 0.08 -1.80
N LEU A 38 0.23 0.90 -2.44
CA LEU A 38 -1.22 0.70 -2.46
C LEU A 38 -1.61 -0.52 -3.29
N ARG A 39 -1.00 -0.71 -4.47
CA ARG A 39 -1.21 -1.91 -5.29
C ARG A 39 -0.81 -3.17 -4.54
N ASP A 40 0.39 -3.19 -3.95
CA ASP A 40 0.87 -4.31 -3.13
C ASP A 40 -0.11 -4.64 -1.99
N ARG A 41 -0.63 -3.61 -1.31
CA ARG A 41 -1.62 -3.79 -0.23
C ARG A 41 -2.93 -4.39 -0.77
N GLN A 42 -3.45 -3.85 -1.86
CA GLN A 42 -4.69 -4.36 -2.47
C GLN A 42 -4.52 -5.80 -2.96
N GLU A 43 -3.38 -6.14 -3.55
CA GLU A 43 -3.08 -7.53 -3.94
C GLU A 43 -2.99 -8.45 -2.72
N ALA A 44 -2.33 -8.00 -1.64
CA ALA A 44 -2.26 -8.76 -0.40
C ALA A 44 -3.66 -8.96 0.23
N GLU A 45 -4.51 -7.93 0.22
CA GLU A 45 -5.90 -8.02 0.69
C GLU A 45 -6.73 -8.97 -0.17
N ARG A 46 -6.60 -8.92 -1.51
CA ARG A 46 -7.26 -9.88 -2.40
C ARG A 46 -6.80 -11.30 -2.14
N ARG A 47 -5.50 -11.54 -2.04
CA ARG A 47 -4.95 -12.87 -1.71
C ARG A 47 -5.47 -13.36 -0.35
N ARG A 48 -5.55 -12.48 0.65
CA ARG A 48 -6.14 -12.83 1.96
C ARG A 48 -7.61 -13.20 1.82
N ALA A 49 -8.41 -12.39 1.14
CA ALA A 49 -9.83 -12.67 0.91
C ALA A 49 -10.04 -13.98 0.13
N ASP A 50 -9.22 -14.24 -0.89
CA ASP A 50 -9.25 -15.50 -1.65
C ASP A 50 -8.91 -16.71 -0.77
N LEU A 51 -7.93 -16.57 0.12
CA LEU A 51 -7.55 -17.62 1.06
C LEU A 51 -8.61 -17.83 2.14
N ASP A 52 -9.22 -16.76 2.64
CA ASP A 52 -10.30 -16.81 3.62
C ASP A 52 -11.55 -17.46 3.01
N GLY A 53 -11.92 -17.13 1.77
CA GLY A 53 -13.02 -17.79 1.06
C GLY A 53 -12.74 -19.25 0.69
N LYS A 54 -11.46 -19.63 0.59
CA LYS A 54 -11.00 -21.01 0.39
C LYS A 54 -10.62 -21.70 1.69
N ARG A 55 -10.79 -21.02 2.83
CA ARG A 55 -10.58 -21.61 4.15
C ARG A 55 -11.69 -22.61 4.35
N VAL A 56 -11.37 -23.87 4.06
CA VAL A 56 -12.09 -24.99 4.62
C VAL A 56 -11.82 -24.86 6.11
N GLU A 57 -12.72 -24.22 6.87
CA GLU A 57 -12.82 -24.50 8.29
C GLU A 57 -12.83 -26.02 8.37
N GLY A 58 -11.74 -26.58 8.91
CA GLY A 58 -11.51 -28.01 8.92
C GLY A 58 -12.82 -28.65 9.33
N LYS A 59 -13.43 -29.38 8.38
CA LYS A 59 -14.83 -29.77 8.40
C LYS A 59 -15.25 -30.04 9.84
N THR A 60 -16.02 -29.14 10.44
CA THR A 60 -16.77 -29.52 11.63
C THR A 60 -17.90 -30.41 11.14
N VAL A 61 -17.53 -31.64 10.78
CA VAL A 61 -18.44 -32.78 10.73
C VAL A 61 -18.54 -33.25 12.18
N ASP A 62 -19.65 -32.90 12.82
CA ASP A 62 -20.15 -33.59 14.00
C ASP A 62 -19.14 -33.80 15.15
N GLY A 63 -18.44 -32.73 15.56
CA GLY A 63 -17.69 -32.71 16.81
C GLY A 63 -16.48 -33.66 16.89
N LYS A 64 -15.88 -34.07 15.77
CA LYS A 64 -14.60 -34.81 15.78
C LYS A 64 -13.60 -34.26 14.76
N THR A 65 -12.48 -33.76 15.28
CA THR A 65 -11.29 -33.40 14.50
C THR A 65 -10.66 -34.67 13.95
N VAL A 66 -10.42 -34.70 12.64
CA VAL A 66 -9.59 -35.71 11.99
C VAL A 66 -8.56 -35.00 11.11
N ASP A 67 -7.34 -35.54 11.17
CA ASP A 67 -6.08 -35.11 10.56
C ASP A 67 -5.38 -33.99 11.34
N GLY A 68 -4.34 -34.20 12.15
CA GLY A 68 -3.37 -35.29 12.15
C GLY A 68 -1.98 -34.68 12.06
N LYS A 69 -1.34 -34.49 13.22
CA LYS A 69 0.07 -34.10 13.48
C LYS A 69 0.38 -32.60 13.53
N THR A 70 0.35 -32.09 14.76
CA THR A 70 1.39 -31.16 15.24
C THR A 70 2.70 -31.95 15.43
N VAL A 71 3.73 -31.59 14.67
CA VAL A 71 5.17 -31.73 14.97
C VAL A 71 5.78 -30.56 14.19
N ASP A 72 6.39 -29.56 14.80
CA ASP A 72 7.66 -29.63 15.50
C ASP A 72 7.74 -28.70 16.73
N GLU A 73 8.68 -29.07 17.59
CA GLU A 73 9.06 -28.67 18.96
C GLU A 73 8.90 -27.19 19.39
#